data_AF-A0AA40LX00-F1
#
_entry.id   AF-A0AA40LX00-F1
#
_cell.length_a   1.000
_cell.length_b   1.000
_cell.length_c   1.000
_cell.angle_alpha   90.00
_cell.angle_beta   90.00
_cell.angle_gamma   90.00
#
_symmetry.space_group_name_H-M   'P 1'
#
loop_
_entity.id
_entity.type
_entity.pdbx_description
1 polymer ?
#
loop_
_entity_poly.entity_id
_entity_poly.type
_entity_poly.pdbx_seq_one_letter_code
_entity_poly.pdbx_strand_id
1 'polypeptide(L)'
;MNYEGSPIKVTLSTLRMFVQPTVSLGDFEIIPPVVLGLKCGKKVKLSAAEDDEDNNDDDDFEDEEAEEKAPLKKSEPKPPPDQVPDKGFESAAAGSG
;
A
#
# COMPACT_ATOMS: atom_id res chain seq x y z
N MET A 1 1.11 -6.83 18.00
CA MET A 1 0.99 -8.23 17.54
C MET A 1 -0.49 -8.61 17.46
N ASN A 2 -0.88 -9.62 16.69
CA ASN A 2 -2.23 -10.20 16.75
C ASN A 2 -2.32 -11.22 17.91
N TYR A 3 -3.49 -11.86 18.07
CA TYR A 3 -3.71 -12.88 19.10
C TYR A 3 -2.81 -14.11 18.95
N GLU A 4 -2.26 -14.36 17.75
CA GLU A 4 -1.32 -15.44 17.45
C GLU A 4 0.14 -15.04 17.71
N GLY A 5 0.39 -13.84 18.21
CA GLY A 5 1.74 -13.32 18.46
C GLY A 5 2.47 -12.81 17.21
N SER A 6 1.82 -12.81 16.05
CA SER A 6 2.44 -12.32 14.80
C SER A 6 2.40 -10.78 14.74
N PRO A 7 3.45 -10.11 14.25
CA PRO A 7 3.41 -8.67 13.98
C PRO A 7 2.33 -8.34 12.94
N ILE A 8 1.58 -7.26 13.18
CA ILE A 8 0.55 -6.78 12.26
C ILE A 8 0.67 -5.28 12.04
N LYS A 9 0.32 -4.82 10.85
CA LYS A 9 0.20 -3.39 10.50
C LYS A 9 -1.27 -3.04 10.40
N VAL A 10 -1.69 -1.98 11.10
CA VAL A 10 -3.07 -1.49 11.10
C VAL A 10 -3.08 0.01 10.79
N THR A 11 -4.17 0.51 10.21
CA THR A 11 -4.37 1.95 10.03
C THR A 11 -5.24 2.45 11.18
N LEU A 12 -4.71 3.37 12.01
CA LEU A 12 -5.44 3.91 13.15
C LEU A 12 -6.49 4.95 12.74
N SER A 13 -6.13 5.85 11.82
CA SER A 13 -7.02 6.90 11.34
C SER A 13 -6.54 7.49 10.00
N THR A 14 -7.35 8.34 9.38
CA THR A 14 -6.99 9.12 8.20
C THR A 14 -7.37 10.58 8.43
N LEU A 15 -6.39 11.47 8.45
CA LEU A 15 -6.60 12.90 8.69
C LEU A 15 -6.57 13.69 7.38
N ARG A 16 -7.40 14.74 7.31
CA ARG A 16 -7.39 15.73 6.22
C ARG A 16 -7.65 17.11 6.83
N MET A 17 -6.73 18.06 6.64
CA MET A 17 -6.81 19.38 7.29
C MET A 17 -8.17 20.07 7.13
N PHE A 18 -8.75 20.01 5.94
CA PHE A 18 -10.01 20.69 5.61
C PHE A 18 -11.28 19.89 5.92
N VAL A 19 -11.15 18.63 6.37
CA VAL A 19 -12.32 17.78 6.64
C VAL A 19 -12.31 17.29 8.08
N GLN A 20 -11.19 16.71 8.52
CA GLN A 20 -10.97 16.17 9.85
C GLN A 20 -9.48 16.36 10.20
N PRO A 21 -9.11 17.54 10.74
CA PRO A 21 -7.73 17.84 11.12
C PRO A 21 -7.29 17.08 12.37
N THR A 22 -8.23 16.63 13.21
CA THR A 22 -7.99 15.90 14.45
C THR A 22 -8.98 14.75 14.59
N VAL A 23 -8.58 13.70 15.32
CA VAL A 23 -9.42 12.55 15.68
C VAL A 23 -9.04 12.12 17.09
N SER A 24 -10.02 11.69 17.87
CA SER A 24 -9.77 11.01 19.15
C SER A 24 -10.03 9.52 18.98
N LEU A 25 -9.11 8.70 19.48
CA LEU A 25 -9.27 7.24 19.51
C LEU A 25 -10.00 6.76 20.77
N GLY A 26 -10.41 7.68 21.66
CA GLY A 26 -10.94 7.34 22.97
C GLY A 26 -9.90 6.60 23.81
N ASP A 27 -10.36 5.58 24.53
CA ASP A 27 -9.53 4.77 25.44
C ASP A 27 -8.86 3.59 24.70
N PHE A 28 -8.34 3.85 23.49
CA PHE A 28 -7.67 2.82 22.70
C PHE A 28 -6.31 2.47 23.33
N GLU A 29 -6.25 1.31 23.99
CA GLU A 29 -5.06 0.80 24.65
C GLU A 29 -4.27 -0.13 23.73
N ILE A 30 -2.93 0.02 23.71
CA ILE A 30 -2.05 -0.89 22.98
C ILE A 30 -0.99 -1.40 23.96
N ILE A 31 -0.81 -2.72 23.98
CA ILE A 31 0.19 -3.38 24.83
C ILE A 31 1.57 -3.23 24.18
N PRO A 32 2.57 -2.63 24.88
CA PRO A 32 3.95 -2.54 24.39
C PRO A 32 4.58 -3.92 24.15
N PRO A 33 5.52 -4.06 23.19
CA PRO A 33 6.11 -3.03 22.33
C PRO A 33 5.29 -2.70 21.07
N VAL A 34 5.30 -1.43 20.65
CA VAL A 34 4.58 -0.92 19.47
C VAL A 34 5.47 0.02 18.69
N VAL A 35 5.35 -0.01 17.35
CA VAL A 35 5.99 0.97 16.46
C VAL A 35 4.89 1.77 15.78
N LEU A 36 4.96 3.10 15.90
CA LEU A 36 4.05 4.03 15.24
C LEU A 36 4.78 4.69 14.05
N GLY A 37 4.09 4.84 12.93
CA GLY A 37 4.67 5.45 11.73
C GLY A 37 3.60 6.01 10.81
N LEU A 38 3.94 7.08 10.10
CA LEU A 38 3.05 7.68 9.10
C LEU A 38 3.10 6.84 7.83
N LYS A 39 1.95 6.31 7.42
CA LYS A 39 1.83 5.64 6.12
C LYS A 39 1.84 6.64 4.95
N CYS A 40 1.36 7.87 5.18
CA CYS A 40 1.40 8.97 4.23
C CYS A 40 1.34 10.31 4.97
N GLY A 41 1.88 11.37 4.36
CA GLY A 41 1.93 12.71 4.97
C GLY A 41 3.32 13.05 5.50
N LYS A 42 3.44 14.19 6.19
CA LYS A 42 4.73 14.75 6.60
C LYS A 42 4.86 14.89 8.12
N LYS A 43 3.83 15.41 8.80
CA LYS A 43 3.85 15.68 10.24
C LYS A 43 2.46 15.43 10.84
N VAL A 44 2.42 14.73 11.98
CA VAL A 44 1.23 14.54 12.81
C VAL A 44 1.68 14.61 14.26
N LYS A 45 0.91 15.31 15.10
CA LYS A 45 1.14 15.30 16.55
C LYS A 45 0.29 14.19 17.16
N LEU A 46 0.92 13.33 17.95
CA LEU A 46 0.24 12.33 18.77
C LEU A 46 0.21 12.86 20.21
N SER A 47 -0.93 12.71 20.86
CA SER A 47 -1.09 12.98 22.28
C SER A 47 -1.57 11.70 22.94
N ALA A 48 -0.81 11.21 23.92
CA ALA A 48 -1.25 10.16 24.82
C ALA A 48 -1.52 10.77 26.21
N ALA A 49 -2.30 10.06 27.02
CA ALA A 49 -2.32 10.34 28.45
C ALA A 49 -1.01 9.75 29.01
N GLU A 50 -0.04 10.61 29.25
CA GLU A 50 1.24 10.24 29.85
C GLU A 50 1.04 9.93 31.35
N ASP A 51 1.69 8.88 31.84
CA ASP A 51 2.27 8.89 33.19
C ASP A 51 3.66 9.52 33.00
N ASP A 52 3.89 10.67 33.63
CA ASP A 52 4.93 11.66 33.33
C ASP A 52 6.37 11.10 33.39
N GLU A 53 6.96 10.70 32.26
CA GLU A 53 8.41 10.54 32.10
C GLU A 53 8.87 11.05 30.70
N ASP A 54 9.08 12.36 30.62
CA ASP A 54 10.02 13.12 29.76
C ASP A 54 10.50 12.42 28.46
N ASN A 55 9.82 12.66 27.34
CA ASN A 55 10.31 12.26 26.02
C ASN A 55 10.72 13.47 25.17
N ASN A 56 12.02 13.59 24.97
CA ASN A 56 12.74 14.60 24.18
C ASN A 56 12.35 14.52 22.69
N ASP A 57 11.73 15.60 22.19
CA ASP A 57 11.27 15.81 20.81
C ASP A 57 12.46 16.09 19.87
N ASP A 58 13.19 15.06 19.45
CA ASP A 58 14.16 15.14 18.34
C ASP A 58 14.37 13.78 17.64
N ASP A 59 13.33 13.26 16.99
CA ASP A 59 13.46 12.12 16.06
C ASP A 59 13.24 12.61 14.62
N ASP A 60 14.31 13.15 14.02
CA ASP A 60 14.46 13.31 12.58
C ASP A 60 14.65 11.92 11.94
N PHE A 61 13.54 11.20 11.80
CA PHE A 61 13.52 9.90 11.14
C PHE A 61 13.65 10.11 9.62
N GLU A 62 14.90 10.23 9.16
CA GLU A 62 15.27 10.18 7.74
C GLU A 62 14.69 8.90 7.12
N ASP A 63 13.76 9.09 6.19
CA ASP A 63 13.17 8.08 5.32
C ASP A 63 14.28 7.52 4.42
N GLU A 64 14.97 6.47 4.89
CA GLU A 64 15.89 5.69 4.07
C GLU A 64 15.04 4.88 3.07
N GLU A 65 14.67 5.55 1.97
CA GLU A 65 14.06 5.00 0.78
C GLU A 65 14.92 3.82 0.31
N ALA A 66 14.46 2.60 0.64
CA ALA A 66 15.11 1.38 0.21
C ALA A 66 15.08 1.31 -1.32
N GLU A 67 16.19 1.69 -1.96
CA GLU A 67 16.50 1.40 -3.36
C GLU A 67 16.45 -0.12 -3.58
N GLU A 68 15.29 -0.64 -3.98
CA GLU A 68 15.20 -1.97 -4.59
C GLU A 68 15.81 -1.90 -6.00
N LYS A 69 17.09 -2.28 -6.09
CA LYS A 69 17.82 -2.51 -7.34
C LYS A 69 17.03 -3.41 -8.30
N ALA A 70 16.81 -2.91 -9.51
CA ALA A 70 16.25 -3.63 -10.66
C ALA A 70 17.03 -4.91 -11.05
N PRO A 71 16.42 -5.78 -11.88
CA PRO A 71 17.10 -6.09 -13.12
C PRO A 71 16.22 -5.91 -14.37
N LEU A 72 16.73 -5.07 -15.28
CA LEU A 72 16.32 -4.91 -16.67
C LEU A 72 16.20 -6.27 -17.39
N LYS A 73 14.99 -6.62 -17.84
CA LYS A 73 14.83 -7.56 -18.96
C LYS A 73 14.34 -6.79 -20.18
N LYS A 74 15.26 -6.54 -21.10
CA LYS A 74 14.96 -6.09 -22.46
C LYS A 74 14.16 -7.21 -23.14
N SER A 75 12.87 -7.02 -23.36
CA SER A 75 12.14 -7.81 -24.34
C SER A 75 12.28 -7.11 -25.69
N GLU A 76 12.98 -7.77 -26.62
CA GLU A 76 13.18 -7.30 -27.98
C GLU A 76 11.83 -6.98 -28.67
N PRO A 77 11.76 -5.93 -29.52
CA PRO A 77 10.54 -5.61 -30.23
C PRO A 77 10.33 -6.62 -31.37
N LYS A 78 9.22 -7.35 -31.31
CA LYS A 78 8.76 -8.21 -32.40
C LYS A 78 8.21 -7.32 -33.53
N PRO A 79 8.68 -7.46 -34.79
CA PRO A 79 8.11 -6.71 -35.92
C PRO A 79 6.69 -7.20 -36.26
N PRO A 80 5.81 -6.33 -36.77
CA PRO A 80 4.42 -6.67 -37.07
C PRO A 80 4.33 -7.55 -38.33
N PRO A 81 3.53 -8.63 -38.35
CA PRO A 81 3.26 -9.36 -39.57
C PRO A 81 2.09 -8.69 -40.31
N ASP A 82 2.41 -7.81 -41.26
CA ASP A 82 1.52 -7.56 -42.40
C ASP A 82 1.86 -8.57 -43.50
N GLN A 83 0.96 -9.55 -43.70
CA GLN A 83 0.54 -10.10 -45.00
C GLN A 83 -0.47 -11.26 -44.81
N VAL A 84 -1.73 -10.97 -45.14
CA VAL A 84 -2.88 -11.88 -45.31
C VAL A 84 -2.74 -12.75 -46.58
N PRO A 85 -3.36 -13.94 -46.71
CA PRO A 85 -4.77 -14.00 -47.16
C PRO A 85 -5.61 -15.20 -46.68
N ASP A 86 -6.93 -14.97 -46.71
CA ASP A 86 -8.07 -15.88 -46.91
C ASP A 86 -7.89 -17.41 -46.78
N LYS A 87 -8.74 -18.01 -45.92
CA LYS A 87 -9.56 -19.20 -46.26
C LYS A 87 -10.60 -19.51 -45.19
N GLY A 88 -11.84 -19.14 -45.51
CA GLY A 88 -13.07 -19.91 -45.31
C GLY A 88 -13.31 -20.61 -43.97
N PHE A 89 -14.12 -19.99 -43.11
CA PHE A 89 -14.90 -20.75 -42.13
C PHE A 89 -16.12 -21.33 -42.84
N GLU A 90 -16.05 -22.61 -43.23
CA GLU A 90 -17.19 -23.39 -43.71
C GLU A 90 -17.96 -23.90 -42.48
N SER A 91 -19.18 -23.39 -42.27
CA SER A 91 -20.13 -23.95 -41.32
C SER A 91 -21.24 -24.70 -42.08
N ALA A 92 -21.41 -25.97 -41.71
CA ALA A 92 -22.39 -26.92 -42.22
C ALA A 92 -23.86 -26.48 -42.00
N ALA A 93 -24.76 -26.93 -42.88
CA ALA A 93 -26.01 -27.62 -42.48
C ALA A 93 -26.75 -28.20 -43.70
N ALA A 94 -27.36 -29.36 -43.45
CA ALA A 94 -27.91 -30.34 -44.37
C ALA A 94 -29.08 -29.88 -45.26
N GLY A 95 -29.17 -30.49 -46.44
CA GLY A 95 -30.42 -30.64 -47.17
C GLY A 95 -31.22 -31.87 -46.72
N SER A 96 -32.52 -31.86 -46.98
CA SER A 96 -33.32 -32.95 -47.56
C SER A 96 -34.82 -32.61 -47.42
N GLY A 97 -35.57 -32.67 -48.52
CA GLY A 97 -37.04 -32.66 -48.52
C GLY A 97 -37.64 -31.73 -49.56
#